data_AF-A0A660UE77-F1
#
_entry.id   AF-A0A660UE77-F1
#
_cell.length_a   1.000
_cell.length_b   1.000
_cell.length_c   1.000
_cell.angle_alpha   90.00
_cell.angle_beta   90.00
_cell.angle_gamma   90.00
#
_symmetry.space_group_name_H-M   'P 1'
#
loop_
_entity.id
_entity.type
_entity.pdbx_description
1 polymer ?
#
loop_
_entity_poly.entity_id
_entity_poly.type
_entity_poly.pdbx_seq_one_letter_code
_entity_poly.pdbx_strand_id
1 'polypeptide(L)'
;AIDLVSENETILPISFNHTGGDSLRIGLYLHAAGYYCIARKGVVELDNYEGATGYFPLKYKPEMNPFLIMGCIECMTGDIHPEKYPVPIDYVLLWCPKDEFPAKGWIEENYELVLSRGRIRFYRRVGSAARGSRAAGGSTGQSIGGLPNSSP
;
A
#
# COMPACT_ATOMS: atom_id res chain seq x y z
N ALA A 1 -1.33 11.14 7.07
CA ALA A 1 -0.42 10.50 6.09
C ALA A 1 -1.22 9.52 5.26
N ILE A 2 -1.73 8.45 5.87
CA ILE A 2 -2.50 7.41 5.19
C ILE A 2 -3.89 7.88 4.72
N ASP A 3 -4.44 8.98 5.28
CA ASP A 3 -5.66 9.62 4.77
C ASP A 3 -5.54 10.11 3.32
N LEU A 4 -4.32 10.16 2.79
CA LEU A 4 -4.05 10.52 1.40
C LEU A 4 -4.17 9.32 0.45
N VAL A 5 -4.20 8.09 0.98
CA VAL A 5 -4.27 6.86 0.19
C VAL A 5 -5.74 6.52 -0.10
N SER A 6 -6.06 6.45 -1.39
CA SER A 6 -7.39 6.13 -1.92
C SER A 6 -7.60 4.62 -2.01
N GLU A 7 -8.84 4.21 -2.24
CA GLU A 7 -9.20 2.80 -2.41
C GLU A 7 -8.40 2.14 -3.55
N ASN A 8 -7.95 0.90 -3.33
CA ASN A 8 -7.17 0.12 -4.31
C ASN A 8 -5.81 0.75 -4.70
N GLU A 9 -5.27 1.64 -3.86
CA GLU A 9 -3.89 2.09 -3.97
C GLU A 9 -2.97 1.16 -3.15
N THR A 10 -1.73 1.01 -3.61
CA THR A 10 -0.73 0.15 -2.95
C THR A 10 0.20 0.99 -2.08
N ILE A 11 0.56 0.48 -0.91
CA ILE A 11 1.57 1.07 -0.05
C ILE A 11 2.70 0.06 0.20
N LEU A 12 3.94 0.53 0.02
CA LEU A 12 5.15 -0.18 0.42
C LEU A 12 5.72 0.46 1.69
N PRO A 13 5.52 -0.12 2.87
CA PRO A 13 6.23 0.30 4.07
C PRO A 13 7.66 -0.28 4.06
N ILE A 14 8.62 0.53 4.51
CA ILE A 14 10.02 0.14 4.69
C ILE A 14 10.45 0.67 6.05
N SER A 15 10.83 -0.23 6.96
CA SER A 15 11.38 0.16 8.25
C SER A 15 12.89 -0.03 8.26
N PHE A 16 13.59 0.92 8.87
CA PHE A 16 15.05 0.93 8.97
C PHE A 16 15.56 0.56 10.36
N ASN A 17 14.63 0.17 11.24
CA ASN A 17 14.89 -0.07 12.65
C ASN A 17 14.58 -1.51 13.06
N HIS A 18 14.53 -2.45 12.10
CA HIS A 18 14.27 -3.88 12.33
C HIS A 18 15.43 -4.57 13.07
N THR A 19 16.66 -4.20 12.74
CA THR A 19 17.88 -4.81 13.26
C THR A 19 18.65 -3.82 14.11
N GLY A 20 18.26 -3.69 15.39
CA GLY A 20 19.12 -3.07 16.42
C GLY A 20 18.72 -1.70 16.99
N GLY A 21 17.46 -1.26 16.89
CA GLY A 21 17.02 -0.02 17.57
C GLY A 21 16.16 -0.24 18.82
N ASP A 22 16.02 0.81 19.64
CA ASP A 22 15.37 0.88 20.97
C ASP A 22 13.87 0.52 21.04
N SER A 23 13.30 -0.20 20.07
CA SER A 23 11.86 -0.44 20.05
C SER A 23 11.47 -1.83 19.55
N LEU A 24 11.32 -2.74 20.51
CA LEU A 24 10.61 -4.02 20.38
C LEU A 24 9.12 -3.85 20.02
N ARG A 25 8.59 -2.61 20.01
CA ARG A 25 7.18 -2.31 19.72
C ARG A 25 6.89 -2.05 18.24
N ILE A 26 7.88 -2.18 17.34
CA ILE A 26 7.72 -1.83 15.91
C ILE A 26 6.88 -2.83 15.14
N GLY A 27 6.82 -4.12 15.52
CA GLY A 27 5.91 -5.07 14.88
C GLY A 27 4.45 -4.57 14.88
N LEU A 28 4.02 -3.90 15.95
CA LEU A 28 2.68 -3.30 16.03
C LEU A 28 2.51 -2.09 15.08
N TYR A 29 3.57 -1.31 14.81
CA TYR A 29 3.50 -0.16 13.88
C TYR A 29 3.64 -0.57 12.42
N LEU A 30 4.41 -1.63 12.15
CA LEU A 30 4.53 -2.27 10.85
C LEU A 30 3.16 -2.85 10.45
N HIS A 31 2.57 -3.67 11.33
CA HIS A 31 1.22 -4.18 11.12
C HIS A 31 0.14 -3.12 11.29
N ALA A 32 0.40 -1.98 11.96
CA ALA A 32 -0.57 -0.89 12.00
C ALA A 32 -0.82 -0.34 10.61
N ALA A 33 0.21 -0.23 9.75
CA ALA A 33 0.01 0.14 8.35
C ALA A 33 -0.96 -0.86 7.69
N GLY A 34 -0.72 -2.17 7.83
CA GLY A 34 -1.63 -3.23 7.40
C GLY A 34 -3.06 -3.13 7.95
N TYR A 35 -3.23 -3.01 9.27
CA TYR A 35 -4.52 -2.86 9.93
C TYR A 35 -5.28 -1.60 9.47
N TYR A 36 -4.57 -0.49 9.28
CA TYR A 36 -5.15 0.74 8.74
C TYR A 36 -5.52 0.61 7.26
N CYS A 37 -4.74 -0.12 6.46
CA CYS A 37 -5.07 -0.45 5.07
C CYS A 37 -6.31 -1.35 4.99
N ILE A 38 -6.43 -2.36 5.86
CA ILE A 38 -7.63 -3.20 5.95
C ILE A 38 -8.86 -2.39 6.37
N ALA A 39 -8.70 -1.46 7.31
CA ALA A 39 -9.78 -0.57 7.75
C ALA A 39 -10.20 0.46 6.68
N ARG A 40 -9.36 0.73 5.67
CA ARG A 40 -9.60 1.65 4.55
C ARG A 40 -9.79 0.85 3.27
N LYS A 41 -11.05 0.51 2.96
CA LYS A 41 -11.53 -0.20 1.75
C LYS A 41 -10.48 -0.39 0.63
N GLY A 42 -9.85 -1.56 0.62
CA GLY A 42 -9.10 -2.07 -0.53
C GLY A 42 -7.67 -1.54 -0.69
N VAL A 43 -7.09 -0.83 0.28
CA VAL A 43 -5.66 -0.49 0.22
C VAL A 43 -4.83 -1.77 0.38
N VAL A 44 -3.81 -1.94 -0.47
CA VAL A 44 -2.95 -3.14 -0.49
C VAL A 44 -1.59 -2.80 0.10
N GLU A 45 -1.26 -3.42 1.23
CA GLU A 45 0.07 -3.36 1.84
C GLU A 45 0.99 -4.44 1.27
N LEU A 46 2.19 -4.05 0.84
CA LEU A 46 3.16 -4.97 0.22
C LEU A 46 4.10 -5.68 1.21
N ASP A 47 4.08 -5.32 2.49
CA ASP A 47 4.92 -5.90 3.55
C ASP A 47 4.14 -6.89 4.45
N ASN A 48 3.16 -7.60 3.89
CA ASN A 48 2.38 -8.53 4.69
C ASN A 48 3.12 -9.87 4.85
N TYR A 49 3.80 -10.02 6.00
CA TYR A 49 4.53 -11.23 6.37
C TYR A 49 3.67 -12.51 6.40
N GLU A 50 2.36 -12.40 6.67
CA GLU A 50 1.47 -13.55 6.75
C GLU A 50 1.39 -14.25 5.39
N GLY A 51 1.32 -13.45 4.31
CA GLY A 51 1.31 -13.94 2.94
C GLY A 51 2.64 -14.50 2.46
N ALA A 52 3.75 -14.15 3.11
CA ALA A 52 5.11 -14.49 2.70
C ALA A 52 5.66 -15.75 3.38
N THR A 53 5.27 -16.02 4.63
CA THR A 53 5.90 -17.04 5.49
C THR A 53 5.26 -18.43 5.39
N GLY A 54 4.04 -18.53 4.85
CA GLY A 54 3.33 -19.79 4.70
C GLY A 54 2.76 -20.36 6.01
N TYR A 55 2.90 -19.65 7.13
CA TYR A 55 2.29 -20.02 8.42
C TYR A 55 0.77 -19.75 8.48
N PHE A 56 0.25 -18.98 7.53
CA PHE A 56 -1.13 -18.53 7.46
C PHE A 56 -1.82 -19.08 6.21
N PRO A 57 -3.16 -19.18 6.20
CA PRO A 57 -3.90 -19.58 4.99
C PRO A 57 -3.81 -18.52 3.87
N LEU A 58 -3.35 -17.31 4.18
CA LEU A 58 -3.08 -16.24 3.22
C LEU A 58 -1.78 -16.53 2.46
N LYS A 59 -1.82 -16.40 1.13
CA LYS A 59 -0.65 -16.58 0.26
C LYS A 59 -0.64 -15.55 -0.85
N TYR A 60 0.54 -15.01 -1.16
CA TYR A 60 0.74 -14.28 -2.39
C TYR A 60 0.66 -15.21 -3.62
N LYS A 61 0.19 -14.67 -4.74
CA LYS A 61 0.48 -15.30 -6.04
C LYS A 61 1.99 -15.24 -6.27
N PRO A 62 2.65 -16.31 -6.77
CA PRO A 62 4.10 -16.34 -6.92
C PRO A 62 4.67 -15.12 -7.68
N GLU A 63 4.01 -14.72 -8.75
CA GLU A 63 4.37 -13.59 -9.61
C GLU A 63 4.07 -12.20 -9.01
N MET A 64 3.40 -12.16 -7.85
CA MET A 64 3.08 -10.93 -7.13
C MET A 64 3.67 -10.91 -5.71
N ASN A 65 4.51 -11.88 -5.33
CA ASN A 65 5.07 -11.94 -3.98
C ASN A 65 6.15 -10.85 -3.80
N PRO A 66 5.89 -9.81 -2.99
CA PRO A 66 6.81 -8.68 -2.83
C PRO A 66 8.17 -9.11 -2.27
N PHE A 67 8.18 -10.11 -1.38
CA PHE A 67 9.39 -10.63 -0.73
C PHE A 67 10.30 -11.40 -1.70
N LEU A 68 9.73 -12.04 -2.72
CA LEU A 68 10.49 -12.73 -3.77
C LEU A 68 10.98 -11.76 -4.85
N ILE A 69 10.21 -10.72 -5.13
CA ILE A 69 10.44 -9.81 -6.26
C ILE A 69 11.38 -8.65 -5.88
N MET A 70 11.13 -8.01 -4.74
CA MET A 70 11.84 -6.80 -4.31
C MET A 70 12.95 -7.12 -3.29
N GLY A 71 12.92 -8.28 -2.63
CA GLY A 71 13.85 -8.66 -1.55
C GLY A 71 13.17 -8.74 -0.19
N CYS A 72 13.89 -9.12 0.87
CA CYS A 72 13.28 -9.23 2.22
C CYS A 72 13.01 -7.85 2.82
N ILE A 73 11.77 -7.38 2.69
CA ILE A 73 11.31 -6.06 3.15
C ILE A 73 11.52 -5.89 4.67
N GLU A 74 11.22 -6.92 5.47
CA GLU A 74 11.38 -6.87 6.93
C GLU A 74 12.82 -7.13 7.43
N CYS A 75 13.73 -7.63 6.58
CA CYS A 75 15.10 -7.99 6.97
C CYS A 75 16.15 -7.00 6.46
N MET A 76 15.92 -6.44 5.27
CA MET A 76 16.89 -5.66 4.50
C MET A 76 16.51 -4.19 4.55
N THR A 77 16.99 -3.51 5.58
CA THR A 77 16.81 -2.07 5.84
C THR A 77 17.20 -1.20 4.63
N GLY A 78 16.24 -0.89 3.75
CA GLY A 78 16.43 -0.04 2.58
C GLY A 78 17.22 -0.66 1.41
N ASP A 79 17.63 -1.92 1.55
CA ASP A 79 18.26 -2.72 0.50
C ASP A 79 17.22 -3.64 -0.13
N ILE A 80 16.26 -2.99 -0.78
CA ILE A 80 15.19 -3.61 -1.56
C ILE A 80 15.14 -2.98 -2.94
N HIS A 81 14.44 -3.64 -3.85
CA HIS A 81 14.35 -3.29 -5.27
C HIS A 81 12.90 -3.02 -5.69
N PRO A 82 12.28 -1.89 -5.27
CA PRO A 82 10.89 -1.65 -5.58
C PRO A 82 10.62 -1.46 -7.08
N GLU A 83 11.66 -1.14 -7.85
CA GLU A 83 11.63 -1.08 -9.32
C GLU A 83 11.33 -2.42 -9.99
N LYS A 84 11.54 -3.54 -9.28
CA LYS A 84 11.28 -4.89 -9.82
C LYS A 84 9.82 -5.30 -9.68
N TYR A 85 9.02 -4.59 -8.88
CA TYR A 85 7.62 -4.95 -8.67
C TYR A 85 6.83 -4.80 -9.98
N PRO A 86 6.00 -5.79 -10.37
CA PRO A 86 5.42 -5.87 -11.72
C PRO A 86 4.33 -4.82 -11.97
N VAL A 87 3.87 -4.14 -10.93
CA VAL A 87 2.88 -3.07 -11.03
C VAL A 87 3.38 -1.82 -10.32
N PRO A 88 2.96 -0.63 -10.77
CA PRO A 88 3.35 0.62 -10.12
C PRO A 88 2.92 0.67 -8.65
N ILE A 89 3.85 1.01 -7.76
CA ILE A 89 3.57 1.23 -6.33
C ILE A 89 3.13 2.68 -6.16
N ASP A 90 1.97 2.93 -5.54
CA ASP A 90 1.42 4.29 -5.43
C ASP A 90 2.07 5.10 -4.30
N TYR A 91 2.38 4.46 -3.16
CA TYR A 91 3.00 5.11 -2.01
C TYR A 91 4.14 4.31 -1.41
N VAL A 92 5.14 5.04 -0.91
CA VAL A 92 6.23 4.48 -0.10
C VAL A 92 6.22 5.15 1.27
N LEU A 93 6.20 4.34 2.33
CA LEU A 93 6.24 4.80 3.71
C LEU A 93 7.55 4.36 4.36
N LEU A 94 8.42 5.31 4.69
CA LEU A 94 9.66 5.03 5.40
C LEU A 94 9.52 5.30 6.90
N TRP A 95 10.02 4.37 7.70
CA TRP A 95 10.15 4.53 9.16
C TRP A 95 11.62 4.52 9.57
N CYS A 96 12.05 5.57 10.28
CA CYS A 96 13.42 5.79 10.73
C CYS A 96 14.48 5.74 9.61
N PRO A 97 14.24 6.31 8.41
CA PRO A 97 15.21 6.19 7.32
C PRO A 97 16.58 6.71 7.75
N LYS A 98 17.63 5.98 7.34
CA LYS A 98 19.01 6.47 7.39
C LYS A 98 19.19 7.60 6.37
N ASP A 99 20.19 8.46 6.57
CA ASP A 99 20.49 9.54 5.63
C ASP A 99 20.81 9.01 4.23
N GLU A 100 21.43 7.83 4.16
CA GLU A 100 21.75 7.13 2.92
C GLU A 100 21.30 5.67 2.99
N PHE A 101 20.75 5.17 1.88
CA PHE A 101 20.36 3.77 1.69
C PHE A 101 20.20 3.42 0.20
N PRO A 102 20.33 2.14 -0.19
CA PRO A 102 20.38 1.74 -1.61
C PRO A 102 19.22 2.25 -2.47
N ALA A 103 17.98 2.15 -1.99
CA ALA A 103 16.81 2.57 -2.75
C ALA A 103 16.55 4.10 -2.76
N LYS A 104 17.33 4.92 -2.03
CA LYS A 104 17.02 6.34 -1.81
C LYS A 104 16.92 7.14 -3.10
N GLY A 105 17.95 7.09 -3.94
CA GLY A 105 17.99 7.84 -5.19
C GLY A 105 16.84 7.49 -6.12
N TRP A 106 16.51 6.19 -6.23
CA TRP A 106 15.37 5.73 -7.02
C TRP A 106 14.03 6.23 -6.48
N ILE A 107 13.83 6.22 -5.15
CA ILE A 107 12.61 6.78 -4.54
C ILE A 107 12.51 8.27 -4.83
N GLU A 108 13.59 9.03 -4.63
CA GLU A 108 13.58 10.49 -4.82
C GLU A 108 13.42 10.90 -6.29
N GLU A 109 13.81 10.05 -7.24
CA GLU A 109 13.60 10.27 -8.67
C GLU A 109 12.15 9.97 -9.11
N ASN A 110 11.51 8.95 -8.51
CA ASN A 110 10.21 8.43 -8.98
C ASN A 110 9.02 8.85 -8.10
N TYR A 111 9.28 9.40 -6.91
CA TYR A 111 8.27 9.75 -5.92
C TYR A 111 8.52 11.14 -5.33
N GLU A 112 7.43 11.84 -5.05
CA GLU A 112 7.45 13.10 -4.33
C GLU A 112 7.18 12.88 -2.84
N LEU A 113 7.91 13.60 -1.98
CA LEU A 113 7.69 13.58 -0.54
C LEU A 113 6.42 14.36 -0.20
N VAL A 114 5.41 13.68 0.35
CA VAL A 114 4.10 14.28 0.69
C VAL A 114 3.97 14.58 2.17
N LEU A 115 4.68 13.83 3.03
CA LEU A 115 4.72 14.10 4.47
C LEU A 115 6.07 13.73 5.07
N SER A 116 6.56 14.63 5.93
CA SER A 116 7.71 14.40 6.80
C SER A 116 7.33 14.76 8.24
N ARG A 117 7.33 13.78 9.14
CA ARG A 117 6.99 14.01 10.56
C ARG A 117 7.77 13.08 11.47
N GLY A 118 8.69 13.65 12.24
CA GLY A 118 9.57 12.87 13.13
C GLY A 118 10.32 11.79 12.34
N ARG A 119 10.09 10.53 12.72
CA ARG A 119 10.70 9.33 12.11
C ARG A 119 10.01 8.86 10.83
N ILE A 120 8.91 9.48 10.43
CA ILE A 120 8.13 9.08 9.24
C ILE A 120 8.51 9.95 8.05
N ARG A 121 8.70 9.30 6.90
CA ARG A 121 8.65 9.93 5.57
C ARG A 121 7.62 9.20 4.72
N PHE A 122 6.78 9.94 4.00
CA PHE A 122 5.73 9.38 3.17
C PHE A 122 5.79 9.98 1.79
N TYR A 123 5.93 9.13 0.80
CA TYR A 123 6.15 9.48 -0.59
C TYR A 123 4.98 8.99 -1.44
N ARG A 124 4.65 9.75 -2.49
CA ARG A 124 3.65 9.40 -3.50
C ARG A 124 4.33 9.33 -4.86
N ARG A 125 3.94 8.37 -5.70
CA ARG A 125 4.51 8.23 -7.04
C ARG A 125 4.25 9.49 -7.87
N VAL A 126 5.28 9.98 -8.57
CA VAL A 126 5.13 11.10 -9.50
C VAL A 126 4.13 10.73 -10.59
N GLY A 127 3.22 11.65 -10.91
CA GLY A 127 2.19 11.44 -11.92
C GLY A 127 1.02 10.52 -11.48
N SER A 128 1.00 10.02 -10.23
CA SER A 128 -0.22 9.42 -9.70
C SER A 128 -1.20 10.54 -9.30
N ALA A 129 -2.20 10.82 -10.14
CA ALA A 129 -3.42 11.39 -9.59
C ALA A 129 -4.01 10.37 -8.62
N ALA A 130 -4.46 10.82 -7.44
CA ALA A 130 -5.26 9.98 -6.55
C ALA A 130 -6.33 9.32 -7.41
N ARG A 131 -6.41 7.98 -7.40
CA ARG A 131 -7.44 7.26 -8.17
C ARG A 131 -8.79 7.57 -7.52
N GLY A 132 -9.33 8.74 -7.87
CA GLY A 132 -10.57 9.28 -7.35
C GLY A 132 -11.68 8.29 -7.61
N SER A 133 -12.52 8.13 -6.58
CA SER A 133 -13.73 7.33 -6.54
C SER A 133 -14.27 6.99 -7.92
N ARG A 134 -14.47 5.69 -8.19
CA ARG A 134 -15.49 5.32 -9.18
C ARG A 134 -16.75 6.03 -8.73
N ALA A 135 -17.10 7.12 -9.41
CA ALA A 135 -18.40 7.72 -9.31
C ALA A 135 -19.40 6.58 -9.48
N ALA A 136 -20.26 6.39 -8.49
CA ALA A 136 -21.50 5.67 -8.67
C ALA A 136 -22.26 6.43 -9.76
N GLY A 137 -22.02 6.04 -11.02
CA GLY A 137 -22.77 6.52 -12.16
C GLY A 137 -24.21 6.05 -11.97
N GLY A 138 -25.06 6.97 -11.54
CA GLY A 138 -26.50 6.75 -11.52
C GLY A 138 -26.96 6.40 -12.92
N SER A 139 -27.65 5.26 -13.06
CA SER A 139 -28.61 5.12 -14.15
C SER A 139 -29.89 5.83 -13.69
N THR A 140 -30.04 7.06 -14.15
CA THR A 140 -31.34 7.76 -14.22
C THR A 140 -32.33 6.92 -15.02
N GLY A 141 -33.60 7.05 -14.62
CA GLY A 141 -34.65 6.10 -14.91
C GLY A 141 -35.01 5.91 -16.39
N GLN A 142 -35.52 4.72 -16.67
CA GLN A 142 -36.68 4.59 -17.55
C GLN A 142 -37.87 4.17 -16.68
N SER A 143 -38.82 5.09 -16.50
CA SER A 143 -40.18 4.75 -16.11
C SER A 143 -40.85 4.05 -17.29
N ILE A 144 -41.21 2.78 -17.13
CA ILE A 144 -42.17 2.11 -18.00
C ILE A 144 -43.47 2.00 -17.24
N GLY A 145 -44.51 2.58 -17.86
CA GLY A 145 -45.79 2.92 -17.28
C GLY A 145 -46.63 1.75 -16.80
N GLY A 146 -47.59 2.09 -15.96
CA GLY A 146 -48.54 1.17 -15.37
C GLY A 146 -49.62 0.67 -16.33
N LEU A 147 -50.00 -0.58 -16.09
CA LEU A 147 -51.35 -1.17 -16.05
C LEU A 147 -52.14 -1.25 -17.38
N PRO A 148 -52.87 -2.37 -17.63
CA PRO A 148 -53.99 -2.74 -16.77
C PRO A 148 -54.08 -4.20 -16.33
N ASN A 149 -54.68 -4.33 -15.15
CA ASN A 149 -55.31 -5.52 -14.60
C ASN A 149 -56.28 -6.14 -15.61
N SER A 150 -56.16 -7.44 -15.85
CA SER A 150 -57.19 -8.24 -16.46
C SER A 150 -57.16 -9.64 -15.84
N SER A 151 -58.26 -10.01 -15.20
CA SER A 151 -58.96 -11.30 -15.33
C SER A 151 -60.05 -11.42 -14.24
N PRO A 152 -61.08 -12.23 -14.50
CA PRO A 152 -62.51 -11.87 -14.38
C PRO A 152 -63.12 -11.97 -12.98
#